data_AF-A0A352WZN7-F1
#
_entry.id   AF-A0A352WZN7-F1
#
_cell.length_a   1.000
_cell.length_b   1.000
_cell.length_c   1.000
_cell.angle_alpha   90.00
_cell.angle_beta   90.00
_cell.angle_gamma   90.00
#
_symmetry.space_group_name_H-M   'P 1'
#
loop_
_entity.id
_entity.type
_entity.pdbx_description
1 polymer ?
#
loop_
_entity_poly.entity_id
_entity_poly.type
_entity_poly.pdbx_seq_one_letter_code
_entity_poly.pdbx_strand_id
1 'polypeptide(L)'
;MTFSELLSQYMETLSCTARELSDASGVSQATISRYRSGEIEPPINGSAFSAIIGALAKIAEEKGIDLSEDEIRIEAVASLTEDDALFKGILQKLRSLLSELNIRNAEFARGVSYDPSYISRILSGANKPADLEGFTAQTASFIRQYVKTNHISPSALCTLYGCTEEELNAPNGVFEKTVEYLGYAVPREVESPMSRFLDKMEAFNLDDFIRTIHFNDIKLPTAPFQLPTTKEYNGIQEMMESELDFIKATVLSRSKKDCILYSDMPLEEMAKDPEFPKKWMFGRAMMLKKGLHLHIIHDVNRPFHEMMLGLEGHIPMYMTGQISPYYLTTSQSAVFNHLLNVSGAAALEGHAIAGHQS
;
A
#
# COMPACT_ATOMS: atom_id res chain seq x y z
N MET A 1 4.34 -7.76 -24.51
CA MET A 1 3.92 -8.77 -23.52
C MET A 1 5.19 -9.41 -23.00
N THR A 2 5.35 -9.50 -21.68
CA THR A 2 6.52 -10.13 -21.05
C THR A 2 6.46 -11.66 -21.19
N PHE A 3 7.58 -12.35 -20.97
CA PHE A 3 7.59 -13.82 -20.95
C PHE A 3 6.68 -14.40 -19.85
N SER A 4 6.57 -13.71 -18.71
CA SER A 4 5.72 -14.13 -17.59
C SER A 4 4.23 -14.07 -17.95
N GLU A 5 3.81 -13.01 -18.64
CA GLU A 5 2.45 -12.84 -19.16
C GLU A 5 2.14 -13.88 -20.25
N LEU A 6 3.07 -14.06 -21.20
CA LEU A 6 2.96 -15.07 -22.25
C LEU A 6 2.79 -16.48 -21.66
N LEU A 7 3.63 -16.84 -20.69
CA LEU A 7 3.56 -18.14 -20.02
C LEU A 7 2.22 -18.32 -19.28
N SER A 8 1.75 -17.29 -18.58
CA SER A 8 0.46 -17.31 -17.89
C SER A 8 -0.70 -17.49 -18.87
N GLN A 9 -0.67 -16.76 -20.00
CA GLN A 9 -1.67 -16.84 -21.05
C GLN A 9 -1.73 -18.24 -21.69
N TYR A 10 -0.57 -18.86 -21.97
CA TYR A 10 -0.56 -20.24 -22.46
C TYR A 10 -1.08 -21.22 -21.42
N MET A 11 -0.70 -21.07 -20.15
CA MET A 11 -1.22 -21.94 -19.09
C MET A 11 -2.74 -21.82 -18.92
N GLU A 12 -3.30 -20.62 -19.06
CA GLU A 12 -4.75 -20.38 -19.05
C GLU A 12 -5.44 -20.97 -20.28
N THR A 13 -4.90 -20.69 -21.48
CA THR A 13 -5.46 -21.18 -22.76
C THR A 13 -5.47 -22.70 -22.81
N LEU A 14 -4.38 -23.32 -22.34
CA LEU A 14 -4.26 -24.77 -22.26
C LEU A 14 -4.98 -25.34 -21.03
N SER A 15 -5.52 -24.52 -20.13
CA SER A 15 -6.07 -24.93 -18.84
C SER A 15 -5.13 -25.91 -18.12
N CYS A 16 -3.84 -25.58 -18.07
CA CYS A 16 -2.81 -26.41 -17.47
C CYS A 16 -2.31 -25.82 -16.15
N THR A 17 -2.11 -26.69 -15.17
CA THR A 17 -1.59 -26.31 -13.87
C THR A 17 -0.07 -26.25 -13.88
N ALA A 18 0.53 -25.52 -12.93
CA ALA A 18 1.99 -25.52 -12.77
C ALA A 18 2.57 -26.92 -12.50
N ARG A 19 1.75 -27.81 -11.93
CA ARG A 19 2.09 -29.21 -11.72
C ARG A 19 2.16 -29.99 -13.02
N GLU A 20 1.12 -29.89 -13.86
CA GLU A 20 1.09 -30.58 -15.17
C GLU A 20 2.24 -30.10 -16.06
N LEU A 21 2.50 -28.79 -16.07
CA LEU A 21 3.64 -28.24 -16.81
C LEU A 21 4.98 -28.70 -16.25
N SER A 22 5.10 -28.86 -14.93
CA SER A 22 6.30 -29.40 -14.27
C SER A 22 6.54 -30.86 -14.65
N ASP A 23 5.48 -31.68 -14.60
CA ASP A 23 5.55 -33.10 -14.93
C ASP A 23 5.89 -33.32 -16.42
N ALA A 24 5.38 -32.47 -17.31
CA ALA A 24 5.66 -32.54 -18.75
C ALA A 24 7.04 -31.99 -19.14
N SER A 25 7.54 -30.94 -18.47
CA SER A 25 8.82 -30.30 -18.82
C SER A 25 10.02 -30.85 -18.04
N GLY A 26 9.80 -31.51 -16.90
CA GLY A 26 10.87 -31.87 -15.95
C GLY A 26 11.48 -30.67 -15.22
N VAL A 27 10.94 -29.46 -15.42
CA VAL A 27 11.31 -28.25 -14.66
C VAL A 27 10.52 -28.23 -13.36
N SER A 28 11.14 -27.89 -12.24
CA SER A 28 10.46 -27.90 -10.94
C SER A 28 9.29 -26.90 -10.89
N GLN A 29 8.23 -27.26 -10.17
CA GLN A 29 7.08 -26.35 -9.95
C GLN A 29 7.50 -24.99 -9.36
N ALA A 30 8.50 -24.99 -8.48
CA ALA A 30 9.04 -23.76 -7.91
C ALA A 30 9.65 -22.86 -9.00
N THR A 31 10.47 -23.41 -9.90
CA THR A 31 11.06 -22.67 -11.02
C THR A 31 9.98 -22.14 -11.98
N ILE A 32 8.98 -22.95 -12.31
CA ILE A 32 7.85 -22.52 -13.15
C ILE A 32 7.06 -21.39 -12.47
N SER A 33 6.82 -21.48 -11.16
CA SER A 33 6.15 -20.41 -10.42
C SER A 33 6.95 -19.11 -10.46
N ARG A 34 8.28 -19.18 -10.37
CA ARG A 34 9.15 -18.01 -10.48
C ARG A 34 9.07 -17.37 -11.86
N TYR A 35 9.11 -18.17 -12.92
CA TYR A 35 8.94 -17.69 -14.30
C TYR A 35 7.57 -17.05 -14.53
N ARG A 36 6.50 -17.65 -13.99
CA ARG A 36 5.12 -17.11 -14.09
C ARG A 36 4.89 -15.86 -13.24
N SER A 37 5.73 -15.62 -12.24
CA SER A 37 5.69 -14.40 -11.42
C SER A 37 6.64 -13.30 -11.93
N GLY A 38 7.45 -13.58 -12.95
CA GLY A 38 8.50 -12.66 -13.40
C GLY A 38 9.70 -12.54 -12.44
N GLU A 39 9.79 -13.34 -11.37
CA GLU A 39 10.92 -13.30 -10.42
C GLU A 39 12.25 -13.63 -11.11
N ILE A 40 12.21 -14.55 -12.08
CA ILE A 40 13.36 -14.97 -12.89
C ILE A 40 12.87 -15.16 -14.32
N GLU A 41 13.72 -14.91 -15.32
CA GLU A 41 13.46 -15.27 -16.71
C GLU A 41 14.34 -16.46 -17.14
N PRO A 42 13.84 -17.38 -17.97
CA PRO A 42 14.66 -18.44 -18.50
C PRO A 42 15.66 -17.90 -19.54
N PRO A 43 16.92 -18.39 -19.57
CA PRO A 43 17.84 -18.07 -20.66
C PRO A 43 17.29 -18.59 -22.00
N ILE A 44 17.30 -17.75 -23.04
CA ILE A 44 16.76 -18.09 -24.39
C ILE A 44 17.33 -19.41 -24.94
N ASN A 45 18.61 -19.70 -24.65
CA ASN A 45 19.29 -20.93 -25.08
C ASN A 45 19.41 -21.97 -23.95
N GLY A 46 18.63 -21.81 -22.86
CA GLY A 46 18.67 -22.67 -21.69
C GLY A 46 17.86 -23.95 -21.88
N SER A 47 18.28 -25.03 -21.19
CA SER A 47 17.55 -26.31 -21.21
C SER A 47 16.13 -26.17 -20.65
N ALA A 48 15.94 -25.35 -19.60
CA ALA A 48 14.64 -25.09 -19.01
C ALA A 48 13.68 -24.36 -19.98
N PHE A 49 14.20 -23.44 -20.80
CA PHE A 49 13.41 -22.72 -21.80
C PHE A 49 12.85 -23.69 -22.85
N SER A 50 13.72 -24.47 -23.48
CA SER A 50 13.31 -25.48 -24.47
C SER A 50 12.39 -26.54 -23.89
N ALA A 51 12.62 -26.96 -22.64
CA ALA A 51 11.79 -27.95 -21.96
C ALA A 51 10.36 -27.43 -21.69
N ILE A 52 10.20 -26.17 -21.28
CA ILE A 52 8.88 -25.56 -21.07
C ILE A 52 8.13 -25.41 -22.39
N ILE A 53 8.79 -24.94 -23.45
CA ILE A 53 8.17 -24.76 -24.76
C ILE A 53 7.69 -26.11 -25.33
N GLY A 54 8.54 -27.14 -25.31
CA GLY A 54 8.16 -28.48 -25.75
C GLY A 54 7.02 -29.08 -24.92
N ALA A 55 7.00 -28.82 -23.61
CA ALA A 55 5.92 -29.26 -22.74
C ALA A 55 4.58 -28.57 -23.04
N LEU A 56 4.59 -27.27 -23.32
CA LEU A 56 3.38 -26.54 -23.71
C LEU A 56 2.81 -27.06 -25.04
N ALA A 57 3.67 -27.29 -26.04
CA ALA A 57 3.26 -27.86 -27.32
C ALA A 57 2.67 -29.27 -27.16
N LYS A 58 3.30 -30.11 -26.33
CA LYS A 58 2.79 -31.46 -26.02
C LYS A 58 1.43 -31.41 -25.32
N ILE A 59 1.24 -30.53 -24.35
CA ILE A 59 -0.04 -30.36 -23.66
C ILE A 59 -1.11 -29.85 -24.63
N ALA A 60 -0.76 -28.96 -25.56
CA ALA A 60 -1.67 -28.49 -26.61
C ALA A 60 -2.13 -29.64 -27.50
N GLU A 61 -1.21 -30.50 -27.96
CA GLU A 61 -1.50 -31.70 -28.75
C GLU A 61 -2.43 -32.65 -28.00
N GLU A 62 -2.15 -32.95 -26.73
CA GLU A 62 -2.99 -33.81 -25.87
C GLU A 62 -4.41 -33.26 -25.68
N LYS A 63 -4.58 -31.93 -25.75
CA LYS A 63 -5.87 -31.24 -25.60
C LYS A 63 -6.54 -30.92 -26.94
N GLY A 64 -5.94 -31.31 -28.07
CA GLY A 64 -6.47 -31.04 -29.41
C GLY A 64 -6.49 -29.56 -29.78
N ILE A 65 -5.58 -28.76 -29.21
CA ILE A 65 -5.41 -27.34 -29.51
C ILE A 65 -4.32 -27.22 -30.57
N ASP A 66 -4.63 -26.52 -31.68
CA ASP A 66 -3.69 -26.27 -32.77
C ASP A 66 -2.69 -25.17 -32.36
N LEU A 67 -1.58 -25.59 -31.77
CA LEU A 67 -0.50 -24.72 -31.32
C LEU A 67 0.83 -25.47 -31.43
N SER A 68 1.70 -25.03 -32.35
CA SER A 68 2.98 -25.70 -32.61
C SER A 68 4.10 -25.24 -31.68
N GLU A 69 5.10 -26.11 -31.47
CA GLU A 69 6.29 -25.75 -30.68
C GLU A 69 7.03 -24.53 -31.28
N ASP A 70 7.08 -24.43 -32.60
CA ASP A 70 7.76 -23.33 -33.30
C ASP A 70 7.07 -21.98 -33.09
N GLU A 71 5.73 -21.95 -33.10
CA GLU A 71 4.96 -20.71 -32.82
C GLU A 71 5.20 -20.22 -31.39
N ILE A 72 5.07 -21.12 -30.40
CA ILE A 72 5.35 -20.82 -28.99
C ILE A 72 6.78 -20.31 -28.82
N ARG A 73 7.74 -20.95 -29.50
CA ARG A 73 9.16 -20.56 -29.44
C ARG A 73 9.40 -19.17 -30.01
N ILE A 74 8.81 -18.85 -31.16
CA ILE A 74 8.94 -17.53 -31.79
C ILE A 74 8.40 -16.44 -30.87
N GLU A 75 7.20 -16.63 -30.32
CA GLU A 75 6.58 -15.68 -29.38
C GLU A 75 7.40 -15.54 -28.08
N ALA A 76 7.89 -16.65 -27.53
CA ALA A 76 8.70 -16.66 -26.32
C ALA A 76 10.04 -15.94 -26.52
N VAL A 77 10.74 -16.17 -27.63
CA VAL A 77 11.98 -15.47 -27.95
C VAL A 77 11.71 -13.98 -28.17
N ALA A 78 10.68 -13.62 -28.93
CA ALA A 78 10.30 -12.23 -29.15
C ALA A 78 10.06 -11.52 -27.81
N SER A 79 9.24 -12.12 -26.92
CA SER A 79 8.94 -11.55 -25.60
C SER A 79 10.20 -11.30 -24.75
N LEU A 80 11.16 -12.22 -24.72
CA LEU A 80 12.41 -12.06 -23.96
C LEU A 80 13.34 -11.00 -24.58
N THR A 81 13.41 -10.93 -25.92
CA THR A 81 14.30 -9.98 -26.62
C THR A 81 13.80 -8.55 -26.59
N GLU A 82 12.50 -8.32 -26.77
CA GLU A 82 11.89 -6.99 -26.68
C GLU A 82 12.02 -6.41 -25.27
N ASP A 83 11.85 -7.26 -24.27
CA ASP A 83 11.89 -6.87 -22.86
C ASP A 83 13.33 -6.57 -22.38
N ASP A 84 14.35 -7.32 -22.86
CA ASP A 84 15.76 -6.99 -22.63
C ASP A 84 16.18 -5.68 -23.31
N ALA A 85 15.71 -5.43 -24.54
CA ALA A 85 15.98 -4.18 -25.26
C ALA A 85 15.33 -2.97 -24.56
N LEU A 86 14.07 -3.12 -24.11
CA LEU A 86 13.36 -2.11 -23.33
C LEU A 86 14.10 -1.81 -22.02
N PHE A 87 14.47 -2.84 -21.26
CA PHE A 87 15.19 -2.68 -20.00
C PHE A 87 16.54 -1.97 -20.19
N LYS A 88 17.31 -2.30 -21.23
CA LYS A 88 18.56 -1.59 -21.55
C LYS A 88 18.34 -0.11 -21.83
N GLY A 89 17.25 0.24 -22.52
CA GLY A 89 16.84 1.62 -22.75
C GLY A 89 16.53 2.35 -21.44
N ILE A 90 15.71 1.75 -20.58
CA ILE A 90 15.37 2.29 -19.24
C ILE A 90 16.64 2.48 -18.41
N LEU A 91 17.53 1.47 -18.39
CA LEU A 91 18.75 1.51 -17.61
C LEU A 91 19.69 2.64 -18.04
N GLN A 92 19.81 2.89 -19.36
CA GLN A 92 20.61 4.00 -19.86
C GLN A 92 20.04 5.34 -19.39
N LYS A 93 18.73 5.53 -19.49
CA LYS A 93 18.04 6.74 -19.04
C LYS A 93 18.16 6.94 -17.53
N LEU A 94 18.00 5.88 -16.74
CA LEU A 94 18.19 5.91 -15.30
C LEU A 94 19.60 6.37 -14.92
N ARG A 95 20.64 5.81 -15.55
CA ARG A 95 22.03 6.23 -15.31
C ARG A 95 22.24 7.71 -15.64
N SER A 96 21.69 8.18 -16.76
CA SER A 96 21.73 9.61 -17.14
C SER A 96 21.06 10.49 -16.09
N LEU A 97 19.86 10.10 -15.61
CA LEU A 97 19.12 10.82 -14.58
C LEU A 97 19.89 10.91 -13.25
N LEU A 98 20.42 9.78 -12.76
CA LEU A 98 21.20 9.76 -11.53
C LEU A 98 22.47 10.60 -11.65
N SER A 99 23.12 10.59 -12.83
CA SER A 99 24.29 11.41 -13.11
C SER A 99 23.97 12.90 -13.13
N GLU A 100 22.89 13.30 -13.80
CA GLU A 100 22.47 14.71 -13.91
C GLU A 100 22.15 15.30 -12.53
N LEU A 101 21.50 14.52 -11.67
CA LEU A 101 21.16 14.92 -10.31
C LEU A 101 22.28 14.68 -9.28
N ASN A 102 23.43 14.17 -9.73
CA ASN A 102 24.58 13.80 -8.90
C ASN A 102 24.21 12.87 -7.72
N ILE A 103 23.28 11.95 -7.96
CA ILE A 103 22.79 10.99 -6.97
C ILE A 103 23.72 9.78 -6.93
N ARG A 104 24.23 9.45 -5.75
CA ARG A 104 25.10 8.29 -5.55
C ARG A 104 24.27 7.00 -5.48
N ASN A 105 24.80 5.89 -6.00
CA ASN A 105 24.12 4.58 -5.99
C ASN A 105 23.63 4.15 -4.59
N ALA A 106 24.41 4.39 -3.54
CA ALA A 106 24.02 4.04 -2.16
C ALA A 106 22.88 4.91 -1.61
N GLU A 107 22.76 6.13 -2.10
CA GLU A 107 21.68 7.06 -1.73
C GLU A 107 20.40 6.73 -2.50
N PHE A 108 20.53 6.45 -3.80
CA PHE A 108 19.44 5.91 -4.60
C PHE A 108 18.89 4.62 -3.99
N ALA A 109 19.75 3.65 -3.66
CA ALA A 109 19.32 2.37 -3.10
C ALA A 109 18.50 2.51 -1.81
N ARG A 110 18.94 3.39 -0.89
CA ARG A 110 18.17 3.72 0.31
C ARG A 110 16.84 4.39 -0.03
N GLY A 111 16.84 5.31 -0.99
CA GLY A 111 15.67 6.05 -1.41
C GLY A 111 14.57 5.19 -2.03
N VAL A 112 14.95 4.14 -2.76
CA VAL A 112 14.01 3.15 -3.34
C VAL A 112 13.85 1.89 -2.47
N SER A 113 14.34 1.90 -1.23
CA SER A 113 14.22 0.78 -0.28
C SER A 113 14.74 -0.58 -0.79
N TYR A 114 15.77 -0.57 -1.63
CA TYR A 114 16.45 -1.78 -2.12
C TYR A 114 17.86 -1.93 -1.52
N ASP A 115 18.35 -3.16 -1.44
CA ASP A 115 19.72 -3.41 -1.03
C ASP A 115 20.73 -2.81 -2.04
N PRO A 116 21.81 -2.14 -1.58
CA PRO A 116 22.81 -1.55 -2.47
C PRO A 116 23.42 -2.55 -3.47
N SER A 117 23.57 -3.82 -3.11
CA SER A 117 24.10 -4.85 -4.01
C SER A 117 23.09 -5.21 -5.11
N TYR A 118 21.79 -5.20 -4.81
CA TYR A 118 20.73 -5.44 -5.78
C TYR A 118 20.65 -4.29 -6.79
N ILE A 119 20.66 -3.04 -6.31
CA ILE A 119 20.72 -1.85 -7.17
C ILE A 119 22.00 -1.83 -7.99
N SER A 120 23.15 -2.22 -7.43
CA SER A 120 24.39 -2.30 -8.21
C SER A 120 24.29 -3.29 -9.37
N ARG A 121 23.57 -4.41 -9.20
CA ARG A 121 23.37 -5.41 -10.27
C ARG A 121 22.37 -4.92 -11.33
N ILE A 122 21.33 -4.19 -10.92
CA ILE A 122 20.44 -3.49 -11.86
C ILE A 122 21.23 -2.46 -12.65
N LEU A 123 21.95 -1.59 -11.94
CA LEU A 123 22.72 -0.53 -12.52
C LEU A 123 23.89 -1.02 -13.38
N SER A 124 24.34 -2.27 -13.26
CA SER A 124 25.31 -2.88 -14.18
C SER A 124 24.66 -3.61 -15.36
N GLY A 125 23.34 -3.81 -15.33
CA GLY A 125 22.60 -4.63 -16.29
C GLY A 125 22.74 -6.14 -16.05
N ALA A 126 23.35 -6.54 -14.93
CA ALA A 126 23.50 -7.95 -14.55
C ALA A 126 22.22 -8.56 -13.96
N ASN A 127 21.28 -7.72 -13.53
CA ASN A 127 19.98 -8.15 -13.04
C ASN A 127 18.88 -7.20 -13.50
N LYS A 128 17.69 -7.72 -13.72
CA LYS A 128 16.51 -6.93 -14.07
C LYS A 128 15.51 -6.97 -12.91
N PRO A 129 14.81 -5.87 -12.59
CA PRO A 129 13.71 -5.92 -11.65
C PRO A 129 12.60 -6.85 -12.14
N ALA A 130 12.10 -7.71 -11.26
CA ALA A 130 10.94 -8.57 -11.56
C ALA A 130 9.68 -7.73 -11.88
N ASP A 131 9.52 -6.61 -11.18
CA ASP A 131 8.49 -5.60 -11.44
C ASP A 131 9.16 -4.31 -11.93
N LEU A 132 9.26 -4.17 -13.25
CA LEU A 132 9.90 -3.03 -13.89
C LEU A 132 9.05 -1.75 -13.76
N GLU A 133 7.73 -1.90 -13.75
CA GLU A 133 6.79 -0.80 -13.58
C GLU A 133 6.85 -0.23 -12.17
N GLY A 134 6.74 -1.09 -11.15
CA GLY A 134 6.88 -0.69 -9.76
C GLY A 134 8.26 -0.15 -9.42
N PHE A 135 9.32 -0.68 -10.03
CA PHE A 135 10.67 -0.10 -9.92
C PHE A 135 10.75 1.31 -10.52
N THR A 136 10.10 1.53 -11.67
CA THR A 136 10.03 2.85 -12.32
C THR A 136 9.24 3.85 -11.48
N ALA A 137 8.10 3.45 -10.92
CA ALA A 137 7.29 4.28 -10.04
C ALA A 137 8.04 4.66 -8.76
N GLN A 138 8.67 3.69 -8.08
CA GLN A 138 9.49 3.96 -6.89
C GLN A 138 10.66 4.93 -7.19
N THR A 139 11.29 4.75 -8.35
CA THR A 139 12.32 5.67 -8.83
C THR A 139 11.75 7.09 -9.00
N ALA A 140 10.60 7.24 -9.67
CA ALA A 140 9.96 8.54 -9.87
C ALA A 140 9.57 9.22 -8.55
N SER A 141 9.03 8.47 -7.59
CA SER A 141 8.71 8.98 -6.25
C SER A 141 9.98 9.46 -5.51
N PHE A 142 11.05 8.67 -5.56
CA PHE A 142 12.33 9.07 -4.98
C PHE A 142 12.89 10.34 -5.62
N ILE A 143 12.85 10.46 -6.95
CA ILE A 143 13.36 11.62 -7.67
C ILE A 143 12.55 12.88 -7.34
N ARG A 144 11.21 12.78 -7.30
CA ARG A 144 10.33 13.87 -6.83
C ARG A 144 10.75 14.36 -5.45
N GLN A 145 10.93 13.44 -4.51
CA GLN A 145 11.32 13.77 -3.14
C GLN A 145 12.73 14.37 -3.06
N TYR A 146 13.68 13.82 -3.82
CA TYR A 146 15.06 14.28 -3.85
C TYR A 146 15.17 15.71 -4.39
N VAL A 147 14.46 16.03 -5.47
CA VAL A 147 14.38 17.38 -6.06
C VAL A 147 13.81 18.37 -5.06
N LYS A 148 12.70 18.02 -4.40
CA LYS A 148 12.06 18.85 -3.37
C LYS A 148 12.98 19.10 -2.18
N THR A 149 13.61 18.05 -1.65
CA THR A 149 14.45 18.11 -0.44
C THR A 149 15.74 18.90 -0.68
N ASN A 150 16.35 18.76 -1.86
CA ASN A 150 17.61 19.42 -2.19
C ASN A 150 17.43 20.75 -2.93
N HIS A 151 16.19 21.25 -3.06
CA HIS A 151 15.85 22.49 -3.78
C HIS A 151 16.45 22.55 -5.19
N ILE A 152 16.40 21.43 -5.92
CA ILE A 152 16.95 21.35 -7.27
C ILE A 152 16.06 22.15 -8.21
N SER A 153 16.68 23.01 -9.01
CA SER A 153 15.98 23.82 -10.02
C SER A 153 15.30 22.91 -11.05
N PRO A 154 14.01 23.14 -11.38
CA PRO A 154 13.30 22.42 -12.44
C PRO A 154 14.03 22.43 -13.79
N SER A 155 14.76 23.52 -14.08
CA SER A 155 15.56 23.66 -15.30
C SER A 155 16.58 22.53 -15.53
N ALA A 156 17.13 21.94 -14.47
CA ALA A 156 18.08 20.83 -14.57
C ALA A 156 17.42 19.55 -15.13
N LEU A 157 16.11 19.38 -14.92
CA LEU A 157 15.36 18.23 -15.41
C LEU A 157 14.69 18.49 -16.76
N CYS A 158 14.33 19.74 -17.06
CA CYS A 158 13.68 20.12 -18.32
C CYS A 158 14.46 19.66 -19.56
N THR A 159 15.79 19.81 -19.57
CA THR A 159 16.62 19.36 -20.68
C THR A 159 16.64 17.84 -20.81
N LEU A 160 16.69 17.13 -19.67
CA LEU A 160 16.73 15.67 -19.66
C LEU A 160 15.41 15.06 -20.11
N TYR A 161 14.28 15.64 -19.67
CA TYR A 161 12.93 15.15 -19.94
C TYR A 161 12.33 15.72 -21.22
N GLY A 162 12.88 16.81 -21.77
CA GLY A 162 12.31 17.51 -22.92
C GLY A 162 10.99 18.22 -22.61
N CYS A 163 10.82 18.73 -21.39
CA CYS A 163 9.60 19.37 -20.90
C CYS A 163 9.84 20.81 -20.42
N THR A 164 8.78 21.56 -20.13
CA THR A 164 8.87 22.92 -19.56
C THR A 164 8.95 22.90 -18.03
N GLU A 165 9.39 24.02 -17.43
CA GLU A 165 9.36 24.16 -15.98
C GLU A 165 7.93 24.19 -15.44
N GLU A 166 6.98 24.70 -16.21
CA GLU A 166 5.54 24.72 -15.87
C GLU A 166 5.00 23.31 -15.70
N GLU A 167 5.38 22.38 -16.60
CA GLU A 167 5.01 20.97 -16.49
C GLU A 167 5.61 20.31 -15.24
N LEU A 168 6.83 20.68 -14.84
CA LEU A 168 7.47 20.13 -13.63
C LEU A 168 6.94 20.71 -12.33
N ASN A 169 6.49 21.96 -12.34
CA ASN A 169 5.93 22.66 -11.18
C ASN A 169 4.48 22.26 -10.87
N ALA A 170 3.83 21.49 -11.75
CA ALA A 170 2.54 20.88 -11.45
C ALA A 170 2.65 19.95 -10.22
N PRO A 171 1.56 19.71 -9.46
CA PRO A 171 1.59 18.92 -8.22
C PRO A 171 2.31 17.56 -8.32
N ASN A 172 2.21 16.87 -9.46
CA ASN A 172 2.88 15.60 -9.75
C ASN A 172 3.86 15.67 -10.94
N GLY A 173 4.20 16.87 -11.42
CA GLY A 173 4.93 17.07 -12.67
C GLY A 173 6.26 16.31 -12.76
N VAL A 174 7.08 16.38 -11.71
CA VAL A 174 8.35 15.65 -11.64
C VAL A 174 8.15 14.14 -11.68
N PHE A 175 7.13 13.61 -10.99
CA PHE A 175 6.85 12.18 -10.99
C PHE A 175 6.44 11.70 -12.39
N GLU A 176 5.43 12.35 -12.97
CA GLU A 176 4.87 11.99 -14.29
C GLU A 176 5.94 12.05 -15.37
N LYS A 177 6.73 13.13 -15.41
CA LYS A 177 7.81 13.27 -16.39
C LYS A 177 8.97 12.30 -16.16
N THR A 178 9.21 11.87 -14.92
CA THR A 178 10.22 10.83 -14.66
C THR A 178 9.76 9.47 -15.18
N VAL A 179 8.48 9.10 -14.99
CA VAL A 179 7.90 7.85 -15.53
C VAL A 179 7.91 7.86 -17.06
N GLU A 180 7.43 8.96 -17.66
CA GLU A 180 7.44 9.18 -19.11
C GLU A 180 8.86 9.08 -19.68
N TYR A 181 9.81 9.77 -19.04
CA TYR A 181 11.22 9.76 -19.44
C TYR A 181 11.77 8.34 -19.43
N LEU A 182 11.57 7.58 -18.35
CA LEU A 182 12.09 6.22 -18.24
C LEU A 182 11.48 5.27 -19.28
N GLY A 183 10.30 5.55 -19.82
CA GLY A 183 9.74 4.86 -20.99
C GLY A 183 8.64 3.87 -20.65
N TYR A 184 7.98 4.04 -19.51
CA TYR A 184 6.68 3.42 -19.25
C TYR A 184 5.59 4.42 -19.64
N ALA A 185 4.62 4.00 -20.46
CA ALA A 185 3.38 4.76 -20.61
C ALA A 185 2.80 4.97 -19.21
N VAL A 186 2.47 6.22 -18.87
CA VAL A 186 1.98 6.64 -17.56
C VAL A 186 0.94 5.62 -17.09
N PRO A 187 1.23 4.79 -16.08
CA PRO A 187 0.20 4.00 -15.44
C PRO A 187 -0.81 4.99 -14.88
N ARG A 188 -2.11 4.75 -15.13
CA ARG A 188 -3.14 5.35 -14.28
C ARG A 188 -2.71 5.05 -12.85
N GLU A 189 -2.53 6.09 -12.04
CA GLU A 189 -2.22 5.98 -10.62
C GLU A 189 -2.97 4.79 -10.01
N VAL A 190 -2.27 3.69 -9.80
CA VAL A 190 -2.60 2.84 -8.66
C VAL A 190 -1.80 3.47 -7.55
N GLU A 191 -2.35 4.55 -6.98
CA GLU A 191 -1.79 5.14 -5.77
C GLU A 191 -1.59 4.01 -4.76
N SER A 192 -0.34 3.68 -4.48
CA SER A 192 -0.02 2.77 -3.39
C SER A 192 -0.66 3.37 -2.13
N PRO A 193 -1.41 2.58 -1.33
CA PRO A 193 -1.97 3.06 -0.06
C PRO A 193 -0.92 3.72 0.84
N MET A 194 0.34 3.28 0.72
CA MET A 194 1.48 3.88 1.40
C MET A 194 1.88 5.25 0.84
N SER A 195 1.85 5.44 -0.48
CA SER A 195 2.11 6.75 -1.09
C SER A 195 1.04 7.76 -0.67
N ARG A 196 -0.23 7.39 -0.81
CA ARG A 196 -1.36 8.23 -0.38
C ARG A 196 -1.28 8.57 1.11
N PHE A 197 -0.91 7.61 1.93
CA PHE A 197 -0.69 7.82 3.36
C PHE A 197 0.46 8.79 3.64
N LEU A 198 1.61 8.64 2.97
CA LEU A 198 2.76 9.52 3.10
C LEU A 198 2.46 10.95 2.60
N ASP A 199 1.75 11.07 1.49
CA ASP A 199 1.29 12.36 0.95
C ASP A 199 0.31 13.05 1.93
N LYS A 200 -0.62 12.30 2.53
CA LYS A 200 -1.51 12.81 3.60
C LYS A 200 -0.73 13.23 4.85
N MET A 201 0.27 12.45 5.26
CA MET A 201 1.13 12.80 6.38
C MET A 201 1.95 14.06 6.10
N GLU A 202 2.49 14.19 4.88
CA GLU A 202 3.28 15.35 4.48
C GLU A 202 2.42 16.61 4.35
N ALA A 203 1.18 16.47 3.86
CA ALA A 203 0.20 17.54 3.79
C ALA A 203 -0.45 17.87 5.15
N PHE A 204 -0.28 17.03 6.17
CA PHE A 204 -0.92 17.23 7.46
C PHE A 204 -0.30 18.42 8.21
N ASN A 205 -1.13 19.44 8.43
CA ASN A 205 -0.77 20.58 9.27
C ASN A 205 -1.62 20.55 10.55
N LEU A 206 -0.94 20.43 11.70
CA LEU A 206 -1.58 20.39 13.02
C LEU A 206 -2.37 21.67 13.31
N ASP A 207 -1.86 22.84 12.94
CA ASP A 207 -2.54 24.12 13.15
C ASP A 207 -3.80 24.23 12.28
N ASP A 208 -3.74 23.76 11.04
CA ASP A 208 -4.91 23.72 10.15
C ASP A 208 -5.93 22.68 10.62
N PHE A 209 -5.50 21.54 11.16
CA PHE A 209 -6.39 20.55 11.76
C PHE A 209 -7.11 21.11 13.00
N ILE A 210 -6.37 21.79 13.88
CA ILE A 210 -6.92 22.48 15.06
C ILE A 210 -7.88 23.60 14.63
N ARG A 211 -7.56 24.36 13.59
CA ARG A 211 -8.40 25.43 13.03
C ARG A 211 -9.65 24.92 12.33
N THR A 212 -9.54 23.87 11.52
CA THR A 212 -10.65 23.25 10.76
C THR A 212 -11.68 22.63 11.68
N ILE A 213 -11.24 22.04 12.80
CA ILE A 213 -12.14 21.54 13.85
C ILE A 213 -12.66 22.70 14.73
N HIS A 214 -12.21 23.94 14.52
CA HIS A 214 -12.50 25.09 15.38
C HIS A 214 -12.27 24.76 16.86
N PHE A 215 -11.16 24.08 17.15
CA PHE A 215 -10.92 23.46 18.46
C PHE A 215 -11.04 24.46 19.60
N ASN A 216 -10.71 25.73 19.39
CA ASN A 216 -10.84 26.79 20.40
C ASN A 216 -12.29 27.25 20.60
N ASP A 217 -13.12 27.25 19.55
CA ASP A 217 -14.49 27.76 19.57
C ASP A 217 -15.51 26.73 20.09
N ILE A 218 -15.16 25.43 20.11
CA ILE A 218 -16.08 24.38 20.55
C ILE A 218 -16.39 24.50 22.06
N LYS A 219 -17.61 24.89 22.42
CA LYS A 219 -18.04 24.87 23.82
C LYS A 219 -18.24 23.43 24.29
N LEU A 220 -17.58 23.03 25.37
CA LEU A 220 -17.86 21.76 26.04
C LEU A 220 -19.32 21.80 26.55
N PRO A 221 -20.18 20.86 26.14
CA PRO A 221 -21.55 20.85 26.63
C PRO A 221 -21.56 20.57 28.13
N THR A 222 -22.21 21.44 28.89
CA THR A 222 -22.31 21.39 30.35
C THR A 222 -23.78 21.30 30.73
N ALA A 223 -24.39 20.15 30.50
CA ALA A 223 -25.78 19.89 30.89
C ALA A 223 -25.84 18.73 31.90
N PRO A 224 -26.73 18.78 32.91
CA PRO A 224 -27.00 17.63 33.76
C PRO A 224 -27.78 16.61 32.94
N PHE A 225 -27.08 15.67 32.31
CA PHE A 225 -27.70 14.56 31.60
C PHE A 225 -27.62 13.30 32.45
N GLN A 226 -28.78 12.64 32.65
CA GLN A 226 -28.81 11.25 33.07
C GLN A 226 -28.69 10.38 31.82
N LEU A 227 -27.60 9.63 31.73
CA LEU A 227 -27.47 8.56 30.75
C LEU A 227 -28.17 7.31 31.31
N PRO A 228 -28.74 6.45 30.45
CA PRO A 228 -29.23 5.15 30.89
C PRO A 228 -28.08 4.38 31.56
N THR A 229 -28.38 3.65 32.64
CA THR A 229 -27.38 2.84 33.37
C THR A 229 -26.82 1.70 32.53
N THR A 230 -27.59 1.20 31.56
CA THR A 230 -27.20 0.14 30.62
C THR A 230 -27.99 0.30 29.33
N LYS A 231 -27.37 0.00 28.19
CA LYS A 231 -27.98 -0.04 26.86
C LYS A 231 -27.32 -1.16 26.06
N GLU A 232 -28.12 -1.91 25.32
CA GLU A 232 -27.66 -2.97 24.41
C GLU A 232 -27.75 -2.46 22.98
N TYR A 233 -26.84 -2.94 22.14
CA TYR A 233 -26.68 -2.54 20.75
C TYR A 233 -26.50 -3.81 19.90
N ASN A 234 -27.18 -3.89 18.76
CA ASN A 234 -27.19 -5.06 17.88
C ASN A 234 -26.83 -4.67 16.43
N GLY A 235 -25.89 -5.41 15.85
CA GLY A 235 -25.40 -5.17 14.49
C GLY A 235 -24.41 -4.01 14.37
N ILE A 236 -23.75 -3.92 13.22
CA ILE A 236 -22.65 -2.96 12.98
C ILE A 236 -23.06 -1.49 13.13
N GLN A 237 -24.30 -1.13 12.75
CA GLN A 237 -24.79 0.24 12.84
C GLN A 237 -24.95 0.68 14.30
N GLU A 238 -25.64 -0.11 15.12
CA GLU A 238 -25.80 0.20 16.55
C GLU A 238 -24.46 0.09 17.29
N MET A 239 -23.54 -0.79 16.86
CA MET A 239 -22.18 -0.82 17.40
C MET A 239 -21.43 0.50 17.14
N MET A 240 -21.51 1.07 15.93
CA MET A 240 -20.96 2.39 15.65
C MET A 240 -21.60 3.49 16.52
N GLU A 241 -22.92 3.42 16.71
CA GLU A 241 -23.63 4.33 17.64
C GLU A 241 -23.16 4.16 19.09
N SER A 242 -22.85 2.93 19.51
CA SER A 242 -22.35 2.64 20.85
C SER A 242 -21.01 3.32 21.14
N GLU A 243 -20.11 3.40 20.15
CA GLU A 243 -18.87 4.16 20.28
C GLU A 243 -19.15 5.67 20.44
N LEU A 244 -20.09 6.22 19.68
CA LEU A 244 -20.47 7.63 19.79
C LEU A 244 -21.14 7.93 21.14
N ASP A 245 -21.99 7.03 21.63
CA ASP A 245 -22.63 7.13 22.94
C ASP A 245 -21.58 7.05 24.08
N PHE A 246 -20.62 6.13 23.98
CA PHE A 246 -19.49 6.03 24.92
C PHE A 246 -18.66 7.33 24.95
N ILE A 247 -18.33 7.88 23.79
CA ILE A 247 -17.59 9.14 23.68
C ILE A 247 -18.41 10.27 24.31
N LYS A 248 -19.70 10.38 23.98
CA LYS A 248 -20.60 11.40 24.51
C LYS A 248 -20.69 11.31 26.04
N ALA A 249 -20.86 10.11 26.59
CA ALA A 249 -20.86 9.87 28.02
C ALA A 249 -19.56 10.31 28.68
N THR A 250 -18.45 9.95 28.05
CA THR A 250 -17.11 10.27 28.53
C THR A 250 -16.83 11.76 28.49
N VAL A 251 -17.22 12.48 27.44
CA VAL A 251 -17.04 13.94 27.30
C VAL A 251 -17.92 14.71 28.29
N LEU A 252 -19.20 14.35 28.43
CA LEU A 252 -20.15 15.08 29.28
C LEU A 252 -19.96 14.85 30.79
N SER A 253 -19.33 13.73 31.19
CA SER A 253 -19.09 13.43 32.60
C SER A 253 -18.19 14.47 33.28
N ARG A 254 -18.25 14.57 34.62
CA ARG A 254 -17.29 15.37 35.39
C ARG A 254 -15.92 14.69 35.53
N SER A 255 -15.84 13.39 35.27
CA SER A 255 -14.60 12.63 35.40
C SER A 255 -13.52 13.15 34.44
N LYS A 256 -12.29 13.17 34.94
CA LYS A 256 -11.05 13.47 34.21
C LYS A 256 -10.09 12.27 34.17
N LYS A 257 -10.56 11.08 34.59
CA LYS A 257 -9.75 9.87 34.54
C LYS A 257 -9.42 9.51 33.10
N ASP A 258 -8.23 8.95 32.91
CA ASP A 258 -7.77 8.39 31.66
C ASP A 258 -8.76 7.39 31.06
N CYS A 259 -8.69 7.24 29.74
CA CYS A 259 -9.47 6.27 28.99
C CYS A 259 -8.58 5.16 28.44
N ILE A 260 -9.07 3.92 28.46
CA ILE A 260 -8.41 2.77 27.84
C ILE A 260 -9.29 2.29 26.72
N LEU A 261 -8.73 2.16 25.51
CA LEU A 261 -9.49 1.95 24.29
C LEU A 261 -8.81 0.85 23.47
N TYR A 262 -9.59 -0.16 23.11
CA TYR A 262 -9.17 -1.30 22.29
C TYR A 262 -10.32 -1.69 21.35
N SER A 263 -9.99 -1.94 20.10
CA SER A 263 -10.93 -2.46 19.12
C SER A 263 -10.17 -3.23 18.05
N ASP A 264 -10.57 -4.47 17.80
CA ASP A 264 -10.18 -5.23 16.61
C ASP A 264 -11.37 -5.39 15.64
N MET A 265 -12.44 -4.59 15.82
CA MET A 265 -13.59 -4.53 14.92
C MET A 265 -13.17 -4.11 13.48
N PRO A 266 -13.92 -4.54 12.45
CA PRO A 266 -13.56 -4.29 11.04
C PRO A 266 -13.70 -2.81 10.68
N LEU A 267 -12.58 -2.13 10.46
CA LEU A 267 -12.58 -0.71 10.16
C LEU A 267 -13.13 -0.43 8.77
N GLU A 268 -12.94 -1.32 7.80
CA GLU A 268 -13.47 -1.13 6.45
C GLU A 268 -14.99 -1.11 6.42
N GLU A 269 -15.64 -2.02 7.16
CA GLU A 269 -17.10 -2.06 7.24
C GLU A 269 -17.66 -0.81 7.91
N MET A 270 -17.01 -0.32 8.97
CA MET A 270 -17.39 0.92 9.66
C MET A 270 -17.19 2.15 8.75
N ALA A 271 -16.13 2.17 7.95
CA ALA A 271 -15.82 3.28 7.05
C ALA A 271 -16.78 3.39 5.85
N LYS A 272 -17.63 2.39 5.60
CA LYS A 272 -18.70 2.48 4.58
C LYS A 272 -19.76 3.51 4.94
N ASP A 273 -19.94 3.84 6.22
CA ASP A 273 -20.72 5.00 6.65
C ASP A 273 -19.86 6.27 6.49
N PRO A 274 -20.18 7.19 5.55
CA PRO A 274 -19.36 8.37 5.29
C PRO A 274 -19.40 9.41 6.42
N GLU A 275 -20.36 9.32 7.33
CA GLU A 275 -20.55 10.27 8.44
C GLU A 275 -19.92 9.77 9.73
N PHE A 276 -19.82 8.46 9.93
CA PHE A 276 -19.27 7.88 11.15
C PHE A 276 -17.81 8.32 11.43
N PRO A 277 -16.84 8.22 10.49
CA PRO A 277 -15.46 8.64 10.74
C PRO A 277 -15.34 10.10 11.19
N LYS A 278 -16.17 11.00 10.62
CA LYS A 278 -16.18 12.43 10.98
C LYS A 278 -16.68 12.63 12.41
N LYS A 279 -17.78 11.97 12.79
CA LYS A 279 -18.36 12.04 14.14
C LYS A 279 -17.42 11.43 15.18
N TRP A 280 -16.83 10.28 14.85
CA TRP A 280 -15.88 9.57 15.70
C TRP A 280 -14.63 10.42 15.94
N MET A 281 -14.04 10.98 14.89
CA MET A 281 -12.87 11.86 14.97
C MET A 281 -13.18 13.12 15.80
N PHE A 282 -14.30 13.79 15.55
CA PHE A 282 -14.75 14.94 16.34
C PHE A 282 -14.94 14.58 17.82
N GLY A 283 -15.54 13.42 18.09
CA GLY A 283 -15.75 12.91 19.42
C GLY A 283 -14.45 12.66 20.20
N ARG A 284 -13.47 12.00 19.55
CA ARG A 284 -12.13 11.78 20.10
C ARG A 284 -11.41 13.10 20.37
N ALA A 285 -11.47 14.05 19.42
CA ALA A 285 -10.97 15.40 19.61
C ALA A 285 -11.56 16.07 20.86
N MET A 286 -12.87 15.90 21.14
CA MET A 286 -13.49 16.44 22.34
C MET A 286 -13.00 15.78 23.64
N MET A 287 -12.64 14.50 23.63
CA MET A 287 -12.01 13.83 24.76
C MET A 287 -10.63 14.45 25.07
N LEU A 288 -9.83 14.71 24.02
CA LEU A 288 -8.53 15.38 24.14
C LEU A 288 -8.69 16.84 24.58
N LYS A 289 -9.67 17.57 24.04
CA LYS A 289 -9.98 18.95 24.48
C LYS A 289 -10.32 19.01 25.97
N LYS A 290 -11.04 17.99 26.45
CA LYS A 290 -11.38 17.85 27.85
C LYS A 290 -10.13 17.59 28.73
N GLY A 291 -8.99 17.24 28.14
CA GLY A 291 -7.74 16.92 28.84
C GLY A 291 -7.71 15.49 29.37
N LEU A 292 -8.39 14.57 28.68
CA LEU A 292 -8.31 13.14 29.00
C LEU A 292 -7.09 12.55 28.32
N HIS A 293 -6.30 11.75 29.06
CA HIS A 293 -5.27 10.92 28.46
C HIS A 293 -5.88 9.65 27.89
N LEU A 294 -5.53 9.29 26.65
CA LEU A 294 -6.04 8.10 25.98
C LEU A 294 -4.93 7.04 25.89
N HIS A 295 -5.16 5.88 26.52
CA HIS A 295 -4.35 4.68 26.33
C HIS A 295 -5.01 3.85 25.23
N ILE A 296 -4.39 3.81 24.05
CA ILE A 296 -4.94 3.09 22.89
C ILE A 296 -4.14 1.82 22.67
N ILE A 297 -4.81 0.68 22.78
CA ILE A 297 -4.24 -0.63 22.50
C ILE A 297 -4.59 -0.97 21.06
N HIS A 298 -3.58 -1.08 20.20
CA HIS A 298 -3.74 -1.41 18.79
C HIS A 298 -3.64 -2.91 18.57
N ASP A 299 -4.52 -3.46 17.75
CA ASP A 299 -4.26 -4.72 17.07
C ASP A 299 -3.34 -4.46 15.88
N VAL A 300 -2.18 -5.10 15.85
CA VAL A 300 -1.18 -4.99 14.78
C VAL A 300 -1.23 -6.17 13.81
N ASN A 301 -2.13 -7.13 14.02
CA ASN A 301 -2.28 -8.34 13.18
C ASN A 301 -3.37 -8.19 12.11
N ARG A 302 -3.97 -7.00 12.00
CA ARG A 302 -4.99 -6.66 11.01
C ARG A 302 -4.42 -6.57 9.59
N PRO A 303 -5.25 -6.79 8.55
CA PRO A 303 -4.84 -6.63 7.15
C PRO A 303 -4.23 -5.26 6.88
N PHE A 304 -3.27 -5.20 5.95
CA PHE A 304 -2.51 -3.98 5.65
C PHE A 304 -3.40 -2.77 5.32
N HIS A 305 -4.47 -2.97 4.55
CA HIS A 305 -5.41 -1.89 4.20
C HIS A 305 -6.16 -1.33 5.43
N GLU A 306 -6.58 -2.20 6.36
CA GLU A 306 -7.22 -1.79 7.62
C GLU A 306 -6.25 -1.05 8.53
N MET A 307 -5.00 -1.50 8.57
CA MET A 307 -3.95 -0.82 9.32
C MET A 307 -3.70 0.60 8.80
N MET A 308 -3.65 0.78 7.47
CA MET A 308 -3.51 2.12 6.87
C MET A 308 -4.68 3.03 7.22
N LEU A 309 -5.91 2.53 7.13
CA LEU A 309 -7.12 3.28 7.54
C LEU A 309 -7.06 3.71 9.01
N GLY A 310 -6.64 2.81 9.90
CA GLY A 310 -6.47 3.13 11.32
C GLY A 310 -5.42 4.21 11.56
N LEU A 311 -4.25 4.12 10.91
CA LEU A 311 -3.18 5.09 11.06
C LEU A 311 -3.58 6.49 10.59
N GLU A 312 -4.27 6.61 9.45
CA GLU A 312 -4.77 7.89 8.93
C GLU A 312 -5.65 8.63 9.95
N GLY A 313 -6.51 7.92 10.67
CA GLY A 313 -7.38 8.52 11.69
C GLY A 313 -6.64 8.90 12.98
N HIS A 314 -5.59 8.15 13.34
CA HIS A 314 -4.93 8.28 14.63
C HIS A 314 -3.81 9.34 14.66
N ILE A 315 -2.98 9.41 13.63
CA ILE A 315 -1.75 10.22 13.62
C ILE A 315 -1.96 11.69 14.00
N PRO A 316 -2.97 12.41 13.46
CA PRO A 316 -3.28 13.79 13.86
C PRO A 316 -3.43 13.96 15.38
N MET A 317 -4.06 12.98 16.03
CA MET A 317 -4.36 13.02 17.45
C MET A 317 -3.13 12.70 18.31
N TYR A 318 -2.22 11.85 17.85
CA TYR A 318 -0.98 11.54 18.58
C TYR A 318 -0.10 12.77 18.77
N MET A 319 -0.15 13.72 17.84
CA MET A 319 0.60 14.97 17.92
C MET A 319 0.16 15.88 19.08
N THR A 320 -0.99 15.60 19.72
CA THR A 320 -1.43 16.31 20.93
C THR A 320 -0.62 15.96 22.19
N GLY A 321 0.15 14.86 22.17
CA GLY A 321 0.88 14.35 23.34
C GLY A 321 0.01 13.72 24.43
N GLN A 322 -1.30 13.62 24.22
CA GLN A 322 -2.28 13.09 25.20
C GLN A 322 -2.69 11.63 24.89
N ILE A 323 -1.93 10.93 24.05
CA ILE A 323 -2.20 9.55 23.67
C ILE A 323 -0.96 8.69 23.91
N SER A 324 -1.14 7.59 24.64
CA SER A 324 -0.14 6.54 24.79
C SER A 324 -0.53 5.31 23.98
N PRO A 325 0.28 4.89 22.99
CA PRO A 325 0.02 3.69 22.22
C PRO A 325 0.51 2.45 22.96
N TYR A 326 -0.25 1.37 22.87
CA TYR A 326 0.11 0.02 23.29
C TYR A 326 -0.26 -0.95 22.17
N TYR A 327 0.24 -2.18 22.24
CA TYR A 327 -0.14 -3.25 21.33
C TYR A 327 -0.08 -4.59 22.06
N LEU A 328 -0.81 -5.57 21.51
CA LEU A 328 -0.77 -6.94 22.00
C LEU A 328 0.36 -7.71 21.29
N THR A 329 1.20 -8.40 22.05
CA THR A 329 2.32 -9.18 21.51
C THR A 329 1.90 -10.53 20.94
N THR A 330 0.68 -10.96 21.23
CA THR A 330 0.09 -12.22 20.78
C THR A 330 -1.10 -11.94 19.88
N SER A 331 -1.25 -12.72 18.82
CA SER A 331 -2.42 -12.67 17.95
C SER A 331 -3.69 -13.01 18.74
N GLN A 332 -4.70 -12.17 18.64
CA GLN A 332 -6.05 -12.44 19.11
C GLN A 332 -6.70 -13.58 18.30
N SER A 333 -7.80 -14.15 18.81
CA SER A 333 -8.56 -15.18 18.09
C SER A 333 -8.98 -14.68 16.70
N ALA A 334 -8.64 -15.41 15.64
CA ALA A 334 -9.09 -15.09 14.28
C ALA A 334 -10.61 -15.28 14.07
N VAL A 335 -11.32 -15.80 15.08
CA VAL A 335 -12.75 -16.14 15.00
C VAL A 335 -13.63 -15.00 15.54
N PHE A 336 -13.13 -14.23 16.50
CA PHE A 336 -13.93 -13.22 17.20
C PHE A 336 -13.26 -11.85 17.14
N ASN A 337 -14.09 -10.82 16.96
CA ASN A 337 -13.73 -9.43 17.18
C ASN A 337 -14.29 -8.97 18.52
N HIS A 338 -13.70 -7.93 19.07
CA HIS A 338 -13.79 -7.41 20.41
C HIS A 338 -13.67 -5.88 20.38
N LEU A 339 -14.51 -5.23 21.17
CA LEU A 339 -14.48 -3.80 21.42
C LEU A 339 -14.45 -3.62 22.93
N LEU A 340 -13.45 -2.90 23.45
CA LEU A 340 -13.28 -2.63 24.87
C LEU A 340 -12.87 -1.18 25.07
N ASN A 341 -13.81 -0.36 25.52
CA ASN A 341 -13.57 1.03 25.84
C ASN A 341 -13.97 1.29 27.30
N VAL A 342 -13.06 1.87 28.08
CA VAL A 342 -13.29 2.18 29.49
C VAL A 342 -12.88 3.63 29.75
N SER A 343 -13.75 4.37 30.44
CA SER A 343 -13.45 5.69 30.97
C SER A 343 -13.93 5.78 32.42
N GLY A 344 -13.64 6.90 33.09
CA GLY A 344 -14.20 7.14 34.42
C GLY A 344 -15.72 7.42 34.42
N ALA A 345 -16.41 7.32 33.28
CA ALA A 345 -17.85 7.59 33.14
C ALA A 345 -18.65 6.41 32.60
N ALA A 346 -18.05 5.59 31.73
CA ALA A 346 -18.72 4.49 31.05
C ALA A 346 -17.73 3.36 30.78
N ALA A 347 -18.28 2.17 30.58
CA ALA A 347 -17.60 1.04 29.96
C ALA A 347 -18.44 0.58 28.77
N LEU A 348 -17.77 0.22 27.68
CA LEU A 348 -18.37 -0.33 26.48
C LEU A 348 -17.62 -1.62 26.14
N GLU A 349 -18.37 -2.68 25.97
CA GLU A 349 -17.90 -4.00 25.57
C GLU A 349 -18.71 -4.46 24.36
N GLY A 350 -18.06 -5.08 23.38
CA GLY A 350 -18.72 -5.63 22.20
C GLY A 350 -17.96 -6.84 21.67
N HIS A 351 -18.71 -7.77 21.07
CA HIS A 351 -18.18 -8.99 20.48
C HIS A 351 -18.84 -9.24 19.13
N ALA A 352 -18.09 -9.74 18.16
CA ALA A 352 -18.62 -10.13 16.85
C ALA A 352 -17.90 -11.37 16.31
N ILE A 353 -18.54 -12.11 15.41
CA ILE A 353 -17.88 -13.19 14.66
C ILE A 353 -17.19 -12.57 13.44
N ALA A 354 -15.91 -12.92 13.22
CA ALA A 354 -15.17 -12.44 12.07
C ALA A 354 -15.87 -12.81 10.74
N GLY A 355 -16.11 -11.80 9.90
CA GLY A 355 -16.83 -11.95 8.61
C GLY A 355 -18.36 -12.03 8.73
N HIS A 356 -18.91 -11.97 9.94
CA HIS A 356 -20.35 -12.04 10.20
C HIS A 356 -20.77 -10.95 11.20
N GLN A 357 -20.58 -9.69 10.80
CA GLN A 357 -20.85 -8.52 11.64
C GLN A 357 -22.29 -7.97 11.50
N SER A 358 -23.22 -8.79 10.96
CA SER A 358 -24.63 -8.45 10.74
C SER A 358 -25.43 -8.33 12.02
#